data_AF-A0AAF0L058-F1
#
_entry.id   AF-A0AAF0L058-F1
#
_cell.length_a   1.000
_cell.length_b   1.000
_cell.length_c   1.000
_cell.angle_alpha   90.00
_cell.angle_beta   90.00
_cell.angle_gamma   90.00
#
_symmetry.space_group_name_H-M   'P 1'
#
loop_
_entity.id
_entity.type
_entity.pdbx_description
1 polymer ?
#
loop_
_entity_poly.entity_id
_entity_poly.type
_entity_poly.pdbx_seq_one_letter_code
_entity_poly.pdbx_strand_id
1 'polypeptide(L)'
;MPEKTAVTAVVVKSKNRPALPVEYDEVAYELPGKIPAELITVRAEYKAPRNPSKEAQEAYNGEVGVAMLNKFIELVLPAELASAVDLEAANELFAAWAEHVGLGGQSDSAS
;
A
#
# COMPACT_ATOMS: atom_id res chain seq x y z
N MET A 1 43.61 -7.12 -26.96
CA MET A 1 42.42 -6.25 -27.05
C MET A 1 41.43 -6.73 -26.00
N PRO A 2 41.12 -5.97 -24.93
CA PRO A 2 40.06 -6.36 -24.00
C PRO A 2 38.71 -5.79 -24.49
N GLU A 3 37.77 -6.68 -24.78
CA GLU A 3 36.37 -6.34 -25.02
C GLU A 3 35.79 -5.61 -23.80
N LYS A 4 35.35 -4.37 -24.01
CA LYS A 4 34.50 -3.66 -23.04
C LYS A 4 33.10 -4.26 -23.15
N THR A 5 32.71 -5.09 -22.20
CA THR A 5 31.31 -5.45 -21.98
C THR A 5 30.53 -4.17 -21.72
N ALA A 6 29.80 -3.70 -22.72
CA ALA A 6 28.87 -2.60 -22.56
C ALA A 6 27.74 -3.07 -21.64
N VAL A 7 27.76 -2.63 -20.39
CA VAL A 7 26.65 -2.84 -19.46
C VAL A 7 25.50 -1.96 -19.94
N THR A 8 24.54 -2.56 -20.64
CA THR A 8 23.31 -1.87 -21.01
C THR A 8 22.54 -1.58 -19.73
N ALA A 9 22.46 -0.32 -19.33
CA ALA A 9 21.74 0.10 -18.14
C ALA A 9 20.26 -0.31 -18.27
N VAL A 10 19.75 -1.04 -17.28
CA VAL A 10 18.31 -1.34 -17.18
C VAL A 10 17.61 -0.07 -16.73
N VAL A 11 16.91 0.60 -17.67
CA VAL A 11 16.11 1.78 -17.36
C VAL A 11 14.78 1.33 -16.76
N VAL A 12 14.67 1.40 -15.44
CA VAL A 12 13.40 1.17 -14.74
C VAL A 12 12.60 2.46 -14.77
N LYS A 13 11.57 2.54 -15.61
CA LYS A 13 10.61 3.65 -15.57
C LYS A 13 9.72 3.48 -14.35
N SER A 14 9.78 4.42 -13.42
CA SER A 14 8.83 4.47 -12.30
C SER A 14 7.40 4.52 -12.85
N LYS A 15 6.56 3.55 -12.47
CA LYS A 15 5.11 3.65 -12.64
C LYS A 15 4.58 4.63 -11.59
N ASN A 16 4.95 5.90 -11.71
CA ASN A 16 4.43 6.94 -10.82
C ASN A 16 2.99 7.20 -11.26
N ARG A 17 2.02 6.63 -10.54
CA ARG A 17 0.61 6.91 -10.81
C ARG A 17 0.31 8.35 -10.36
N PRO A 18 -0.63 9.06 -11.02
CA PRO A 18 -1.06 10.37 -10.53
C PRO A 18 -1.64 10.25 -9.12
N ALA A 19 -1.69 11.38 -8.39
CA ALA A 19 -2.41 11.42 -7.12
C ALA A 19 -3.87 11.00 -7.32
N LEU A 20 -4.44 10.34 -6.31
CA LEU A 20 -5.86 9.98 -6.29
C LEU A 20 -6.64 11.15 -5.67
N PRO A 21 -7.49 11.85 -6.42
CA PRO A 21 -8.41 12.80 -5.83
C PRO A 21 -9.47 12.05 -5.03
N VAL A 22 -9.72 12.49 -3.80
CA VAL A 22 -10.80 11.99 -2.95
C VAL A 22 -11.59 13.17 -2.40
N GLU A 23 -12.90 13.01 -2.27
CA GLU A 23 -13.77 14.00 -1.64
C GLU A 23 -14.31 13.41 -0.34
N TYR A 24 -14.16 14.15 0.76
CA TYR A 24 -14.68 13.77 2.07
C TYR A 24 -15.31 15.00 2.71
N ASP A 25 -16.59 14.90 3.06
CA ASP A 25 -17.37 15.99 3.65
C ASP A 25 -17.30 17.29 2.82
N GLU A 26 -17.53 17.18 1.50
CA GLU A 26 -17.48 18.29 0.52
C GLU A 26 -16.09 18.95 0.37
N VAL A 27 -15.04 18.40 0.98
CA VAL A 27 -13.65 18.86 0.86
C VAL A 27 -12.85 17.89 -0.01
N ALA A 28 -12.16 18.43 -1.01
CA ALA A 28 -11.28 17.67 -1.89
C ALA A 28 -9.87 17.53 -1.28
N TYR A 29 -9.37 16.30 -1.30
CA TYR A 29 -8.02 15.93 -0.89
C TYR A 29 -7.32 15.14 -2.00
N GLU A 30 -5.99 15.09 -1.95
CA GLU A 30 -5.18 14.30 -2.86
C GLU A 30 -4.36 13.27 -2.10
N LEU A 31 -4.55 11.99 -2.42
CA LEU A 31 -3.73 10.90 -1.88
C LEU A 31 -2.58 10.59 -2.83
N PRO A 32 -1.36 10.30 -2.33
CA PRO A 32 -0.20 10.06 -3.18
C PRO A 32 -0.38 8.84 -4.08
N GLY A 33 -0.08 8.95 -5.38
CA GLY A 33 -0.10 7.83 -6.33
C GLY A 33 1.08 6.85 -6.22
N LYS A 34 1.87 6.95 -5.15
CA LYS A 34 3.04 6.12 -4.87
C LYS A 34 2.90 5.47 -3.51
N ILE A 35 3.16 4.17 -3.44
CA ILE A 35 3.18 3.43 -2.18
C ILE A 35 4.43 3.87 -1.37
N PRO A 36 4.27 4.41 -0.15
CA PRO A 36 5.39 4.66 0.75
C PRO A 36 6.20 3.38 1.00
N ALA A 37 7.52 3.49 1.10
CA ALA A 37 8.38 2.31 1.23
C ALA A 37 8.09 1.54 2.53
N GLU A 38 7.75 2.28 3.58
CA GLU A 38 7.36 1.81 4.89
C GLU A 38 6.10 0.95 4.83
N LEU A 39 5.14 1.27 3.94
CA LEU A 39 3.93 0.47 3.73
C LEU A 39 4.24 -0.87 3.04
N ILE A 40 5.29 -0.94 2.23
CA ILE A 40 5.73 -2.17 1.56
C ILE A 40 6.37 -3.13 2.57
N THR A 41 7.06 -2.61 3.59
CA THR A 41 7.78 -3.43 4.58
C THR A 41 6.91 -3.88 5.75
N VAL A 42 5.71 -3.32 5.97
CA VAL A 42 4.81 -3.73 7.06
C VAL A 42 4.64 -5.24 7.09
N ARG A 43 4.33 -5.89 5.97
CA ARG A 43 4.16 -7.35 5.93
C ARG A 43 5.43 -8.13 6.30
N ALA A 44 6.61 -7.57 6.07
CA ALA A 44 7.89 -8.20 6.40
C ALA A 44 8.26 -8.04 7.89
N GLU A 45 7.72 -7.03 8.56
CA GLU A 45 7.92 -6.80 9.99
C GLU A 45 7.12 -7.80 10.85
N TYR A 46 5.99 -8.28 10.35
CA TYR A 46 5.19 -9.30 11.02
C TYR A 46 5.64 -10.69 10.58
N LYS A 47 5.99 -11.55 11.55
CA LYS A 47 6.39 -12.93 11.26
C LYS A 47 5.17 -13.76 10.88
N ALA A 48 5.08 -14.13 9.61
CA ALA A 48 4.06 -15.07 9.15
C ALA A 48 4.05 -16.34 10.03
N PRO A 49 2.87 -16.77 10.52
CA PRO A 49 2.77 -17.96 11.34
C PRO A 49 3.24 -19.16 10.52
N ARG A 50 4.14 -19.95 11.11
CA ARG A 50 4.56 -21.25 10.53
C ARG A 50 3.45 -22.30 10.59
N ASN A 51 2.42 -22.04 11.41
CA ASN A 51 1.27 -22.92 11.58
C ASN A 51 0.26 -22.71 10.43
N PRO A 52 -0.12 -23.76 9.69
CA PRO A 52 -1.12 -23.67 8.64
C PRO A 52 -2.56 -23.54 9.14
N SER A 53 -2.81 -23.54 10.46
CA SER A 53 -4.16 -23.39 11.01
C SER A 53 -4.80 -22.08 10.55
N LYS A 54 -6.05 -22.18 10.08
CA LYS A 54 -6.85 -21.04 9.61
C LYS A 54 -6.91 -19.90 10.64
N GLU A 55 -7.14 -20.21 11.92
CA GLU A 55 -7.20 -19.22 13.00
C GLU A 55 -5.90 -18.41 13.15
N ALA A 56 -4.74 -19.07 13.11
CA ALA A 56 -3.45 -18.38 13.17
C ALA A 56 -3.20 -17.49 11.94
N GLN A 57 -3.64 -17.91 10.75
CA GLN A 57 -3.53 -17.11 9.54
C GLN A 57 -4.48 -15.90 9.56
N GLU A 58 -5.71 -16.08 10.07
CA GLU A 58 -6.69 -15.01 10.23
C GLU A 58 -6.22 -13.97 11.25
N ALA A 59 -5.70 -14.40 12.40
CA ALA A 59 -5.12 -13.51 13.39
C ALA A 59 -3.94 -12.71 12.82
N TYR A 60 -3.02 -13.38 12.12
CA TYR A 60 -1.89 -12.71 11.44
C TYR A 60 -2.35 -11.69 10.39
N ASN A 61 -3.30 -12.06 9.53
CA ASN A 61 -3.84 -11.16 8.52
C ASN A 61 -4.56 -9.96 9.14
N GLY A 62 -5.24 -10.16 10.27
CA GLY A 62 -5.84 -9.09 11.06
C GLY A 62 -4.80 -8.11 11.59
N GLU A 63 -3.75 -8.61 12.25
CA GLU A 63 -2.67 -7.78 12.78
C GLU A 63 -1.95 -6.98 11.68
N VAL A 64 -1.62 -7.65 10.57
CA VAL A 64 -1.01 -7.01 9.39
C VAL A 64 -1.95 -5.97 8.77
N GLY A 65 -3.25 -6.27 8.70
CA GLY A 65 -4.27 -5.35 8.19
C GLY A 65 -4.34 -4.07 9.01
N VAL A 66 -4.41 -4.19 10.35
CA VAL A 66 -4.38 -3.05 11.28
C VAL A 66 -3.10 -2.25 11.14
N ALA A 67 -1.94 -2.92 11.04
CA ALA A 67 -0.66 -2.25 10.89
C ALA A 67 -0.55 -1.48 9.56
N MET A 68 -1.04 -2.05 8.47
CA MET A 68 -1.09 -1.36 7.17
C MET A 68 -2.03 -0.17 7.21
N LEU A 69 -3.20 -0.30 7.84
CA LEU A 69 -4.15 0.82 7.98
C LEU A 69 -3.55 1.96 8.80
N ASN A 70 -2.88 1.64 9.92
CA ASN A 70 -2.20 2.65 10.74
C ASN A 70 -1.13 3.41 9.93
N LYS A 71 -0.33 2.69 9.15
CA LYS A 71 0.70 3.32 8.29
C LYS A 71 0.11 4.10 7.13
N PHE A 72 -1.04 3.68 6.61
CA PHE A 72 -1.80 4.47 5.63
C PHE A 72 -2.28 5.79 6.21
N ILE A 73 -2.89 5.77 7.40
CA ILE A 73 -3.34 7.00 8.08
C ILE A 73 -2.15 7.92 8.37
N GLU A 74 -1.00 7.37 8.78
CA GLU A 74 0.20 8.15 9.10
C GLU A 74 0.91 8.75 7.87
N LEU A 75 0.99 8.01 6.76
CA LEU A 75 1.89 8.33 5.64
C LEU A 75 1.18 8.75 4.36
N VAL A 76 -0.12 8.50 4.24
CA VAL A 76 -0.89 8.67 2.99
C VAL A 76 -2.00 9.69 3.16
N LEU A 77 -2.73 9.65 4.28
CA LEU A 77 -3.78 10.64 4.55
C LEU A 77 -3.16 12.00 4.91
N PRO A 78 -3.65 13.11 4.32
CA PRO A 78 -3.36 14.44 4.82
C PRO A 78 -3.78 14.57 6.29
N ALA A 79 -3.03 15.32 7.09
CA ALA A 79 -3.26 15.43 8.53
C ALA A 79 -4.68 15.91 8.90
N GLU A 80 -5.23 16.84 8.10
CA GLU A 80 -6.59 17.35 8.27
C GLU A 80 -7.63 16.23 8.09
N LEU A 81 -7.51 15.47 7.00
CA LEU A 81 -8.38 14.34 6.72
C LEU A 81 -8.23 13.22 7.77
N ALA A 82 -6.99 12.89 8.15
CA ALA A 82 -6.69 11.87 9.16
C ALA A 82 -7.33 12.17 10.54
N SER A 83 -7.52 13.45 10.87
CA SER A 83 -8.17 13.88 12.11
C SER A 83 -9.70 13.90 12.05
N ALA A 84 -10.27 13.92 10.84
CA ALA A 84 -11.70 14.03 10.59
C ALA A 84 -12.36 12.67 10.31
N VAL A 85 -11.62 11.74 9.69
CA VAL A 85 -12.16 10.42 9.31
C VAL A 85 -12.30 9.50 10.53
N ASP A 86 -13.42 8.78 10.58
CA ASP A 86 -13.55 7.63 11.46
C ASP A 86 -12.89 6.38 10.87
N LEU A 87 -12.93 5.28 11.62
CA LEU A 87 -12.31 4.02 11.22
C LEU A 87 -12.97 3.42 9.97
N GLU A 88 -14.27 3.62 9.76
CA GLU A 88 -14.99 3.07 8.61
C GLU A 88 -14.56 3.80 7.33
N ALA A 89 -14.60 5.13 7.34
CA ALA A 89 -14.13 5.97 6.25
C ALA A 89 -12.63 5.76 5.95
N ALA A 90 -11.79 5.60 6.98
CA ALA A 90 -10.37 5.30 6.79
C ALA A 90 -10.14 3.97 6.06
N ASN A 91 -10.97 2.95 6.33
CA ASN A 91 -10.89 1.66 5.62
C ASN A 91 -11.34 1.79 4.15
N GLU A 92 -12.40 2.56 3.88
CA GLU A 92 -12.85 2.82 2.50
C GLU A 92 -11.80 3.58 1.69
N LEU A 93 -11.23 4.65 2.27
CA LEU A 93 -10.15 5.42 1.67
C LEU A 93 -8.91 4.56 1.43
N PHE A 94 -8.56 3.68 2.39
CA PHE A 94 -7.47 2.73 2.21
C PHE A 94 -7.73 1.78 1.05
N ALA A 95 -8.94 1.22 0.94
CA ALA A 95 -9.29 0.30 -0.15
C ALA A 95 -9.22 1.00 -1.52
N ALA A 96 -9.82 2.19 -1.65
CA ALA A 96 -9.79 2.97 -2.89
C ALA A 96 -8.36 3.36 -3.28
N TRP A 97 -7.56 3.82 -2.32
CA TRP A 97 -6.16 4.14 -2.54
C TRP A 97 -5.34 2.91 -2.92
N ALA A 98 -5.50 1.80 -2.20
CA ALA A 98 -4.78 0.55 -2.43
C ALA A 98 -5.06 0.01 -3.84
N GLU A 99 -6.31 0.02 -4.28
CA GLU A 99 -6.67 -0.31 -5.66
C GLU A 99 -5.99 0.64 -6.67
N HIS A 100 -6.07 1.95 -6.42
CA HIS A 100 -5.46 2.96 -7.29
C HIS A 100 -3.95 2.78 -7.43
N VAL A 101 -3.24 2.45 -6.36
CA VAL A 101 -1.77 2.24 -6.41
C VAL A 101 -1.38 0.80 -6.76
N GLY A 102 -2.34 -0.13 -6.80
CA GLY A 102 -2.12 -1.55 -7.05
C GLY A 102 -1.55 -2.32 -5.86
N LEU A 103 -1.75 -1.81 -4.63
CA LEU A 103 -1.39 -2.50 -3.40
C LEU A 103 -2.48 -3.56 -3.10
N GLY A 104 -2.14 -4.84 -3.29
CA GLY A 104 -3.08 -5.94 -3.09
C GLY A 104 -3.75 -6.48 -4.37
N GLY A 105 -3.54 -5.83 -5.52
CA GLY A 105 -4.04 -6.25 -6.83
C GLY A 105 -3.23 -7.35 -7.52
N GLN A 106 -2.74 -8.37 -6.78
CA GLN A 106 -2.35 -9.65 -7.38
C GLN A 106 -3.42 -10.69 -7.06
N SER A 107 -4.59 -10.53 -7.66
CA SER A 107 -5.64 -11.55 -7.72
C SER A 107 -5.99 -11.92 -9.16
N ASP A 108 -5.19 -11.54 -10.17
CA ASP A 108 -5.50 -11.82 -11.58
C ASP A 108 -4.27 -12.16 -12.43
N SER A 109 -3.44 -13.07 -11.92
CA SER A 109 -2.43 -13.76 -12.73
C SER A 109 -2.15 -15.16 -12.19
N ALA A 110 -3.18 -16.00 -12.18
CA ALA A 110 -3.02 -17.45 -12.14
C ALA A 110 -4.25 -18.14 -12.74
N SER A 111 -4.14 -18.41 -14.05
CA SER A 111 -4.77 -19.51 -14.80
C SER A 111 -6.26 -19.48 -15.12
#